data_AF-A0A952NLC9-F1
#
_entry.id   AF-A0A952NLC9-F1
#
_cell.length_a   1.000
_cell.length_b   1.000
_cell.length_c   1.000
_cell.angle_alpha   90.00
_cell.angle_beta   90.00
_cell.angle_gamma   90.00
#
_symmetry.space_group_name_H-M   'P 1'
#
loop_
_entity.id
_entity.type
_entity.pdbx_description
1 polymer ?
#
loop_
_entity_poly.entity_id
_entity_poly.type
_entity_poly.pdbx_seq_one_letter_code
_entity_poly.pdbx_strand_id
1 'polypeptide(L)'
;MKTTLFLTTLFAALALNAATLADNMKTIALELRAISQNVGNAARNVESSASAEKIAQAFLAGKAQPPVTVTELPAAEQGEALKRYEQLMQDAANLAKELTVALRENRNQDAQTILARLMEMRKVGHTEFKP
;
A
#
# COMPACT_ATOMS: atom_id res chain seq x y z
N MET A 1 -35.12 -35.45 29.24
CA MET A 1 -34.19 -35.73 28.13
C MET A 1 -34.34 -34.64 27.08
N LYS A 2 -33.37 -33.74 26.94
CA LYS A 2 -33.26 -32.81 25.81
C LYS A 2 -31.79 -32.67 25.45
N THR A 3 -31.39 -33.42 24.43
CA THR A 3 -30.03 -33.47 23.88
C THR A 3 -29.84 -32.26 22.99
N THR A 4 -28.96 -31.33 23.38
CA THR A 4 -28.58 -30.18 22.56
C THR A 4 -27.32 -30.55 21.79
N LEU A 5 -27.46 -30.73 20.48
CA LEU A 5 -26.35 -30.96 19.55
C LEU A 5 -25.64 -29.62 19.31
N PHE A 6 -24.39 -29.49 19.75
CA PHE A 6 -23.51 -28.41 19.31
C PHE A 6 -22.90 -28.79 17.98
N LEU A 7 -23.36 -28.15 16.90
CA LEU A 7 -22.74 -28.24 15.59
C LEU A 7 -21.63 -27.18 15.52
N THR A 8 -20.41 -27.55 15.92
CA THR A 8 -19.23 -26.71 15.72
C THR A 8 -18.79 -26.78 14.26
N THR A 9 -19.10 -25.73 13.50
CA THR A 9 -18.55 -25.50 12.17
C THR A 9 -17.06 -25.22 12.27
N LEU A 10 -16.26 -26.16 11.76
CA LEU A 10 -14.81 -26.00 11.62
C LEU A 10 -14.55 -25.02 10.47
N PHE A 11 -14.35 -23.74 10.76
CA PHE A 11 -13.76 -22.81 9.79
C PHE A 11 -12.25 -23.10 9.70
N ALA A 12 -11.88 -23.96 8.76
CA ALA A 12 -10.49 -24.11 8.34
C ALA A 12 -10.06 -22.81 7.65
N ALA A 13 -9.23 -22.02 8.33
CA ALA A 13 -8.65 -20.80 7.77
C ALA A 13 -7.72 -21.16 6.61
N LEU A 14 -8.14 -20.89 5.37
CA LEU A 14 -7.23 -20.69 4.25
C LEU A 14 -6.40 -19.42 4.52
N ALA A 15 -5.36 -19.52 5.34
CA ALA A 15 -4.27 -18.55 5.35
C ALA A 15 -3.39 -18.81 4.12
N LEU A 16 -3.94 -18.59 2.93
CA LEU A 16 -3.23 -18.78 1.67
C LEU A 16 -2.30 -17.56 1.47
N ASN A 17 -1.05 -17.67 1.92
CA ASN A 17 0.11 -16.82 1.59
C ASN A 17 -0.21 -15.35 1.26
N ALA A 18 -0.69 -14.58 2.23
CA ALA A 18 -0.78 -13.12 2.07
C ALA A 18 0.62 -12.53 1.89
N ALA A 19 0.79 -11.60 0.95
CA ALA A 19 2.07 -10.91 0.71
C ALA A 19 2.57 -10.23 1.99
N THR A 20 3.86 -10.34 2.28
CA THR A 20 4.48 -9.70 3.46
C THR A 20 4.65 -8.19 3.25
N LEU A 21 4.99 -7.45 4.32
CA LEU A 21 5.24 -6.02 4.22
C LEU A 21 6.40 -5.75 3.25
N ALA A 22 7.45 -6.57 3.33
CA ALA A 22 8.59 -6.51 2.41
C ALA A 22 8.18 -6.75 0.96
N ASP A 23 7.30 -7.72 0.69
CA ASP A 23 6.78 -7.99 -0.66
C ASP A 23 5.96 -6.81 -1.21
N ASN A 24 5.12 -6.21 -0.36
CA ASN A 24 4.34 -5.03 -0.69
C ASN A 24 5.26 -3.84 -1.02
N MET A 25 6.28 -3.57 -0.19
CA MET A 25 7.24 -2.49 -0.42
C MET A 25 8.10 -2.70 -1.67
N LYS A 26 8.47 -3.96 -1.96
CA LYS A 26 9.16 -4.34 -3.19
C LYS A 26 8.27 -4.08 -4.41
N THR A 27 7.01 -4.47 -4.35
CA THR A 27 6.02 -4.22 -5.42
C THR A 27 5.89 -2.72 -5.68
N ILE A 28 5.71 -1.91 -4.63
CA ILE A 28 5.63 -0.46 -4.75
C ILE A 28 6.87 0.12 -5.42
N ALA A 29 8.08 -0.30 -5.01
CA ALA A 29 9.32 0.20 -5.59
C ALA A 29 9.47 -0.15 -7.08
N LEU A 30 9.11 -1.36 -7.48
CA LEU A 30 9.16 -1.82 -8.87
C LEU A 30 8.18 -1.05 -9.75
N GLU A 31 6.93 -0.94 -9.31
CA GLU A 31 5.88 -0.28 -10.07
C GLU A 31 6.11 1.25 -10.14
N LEU A 32 6.59 1.90 -9.07
CA LEU A 32 6.99 3.31 -9.10
C LEU A 32 8.10 3.57 -10.13
N ARG A 33 9.09 2.67 -10.19
CA ARG A 33 10.17 2.77 -11.19
C ARG A 33 9.59 2.64 -12.60
N ALA A 34 8.71 1.68 -12.84
CA ALA A 34 8.06 1.50 -14.14
C ALA A 34 7.27 2.76 -14.57
N ILE A 35 6.47 3.35 -13.67
CA ILE A 35 5.72 4.57 -13.97
C ILE A 35 6.68 5.74 -14.21
N SER A 36 7.74 5.91 -13.42
CA SER A 36 8.69 7.03 -13.58
C SER A 36 9.35 7.08 -14.96
N GLN A 37 9.54 5.93 -15.59
CA GLN A 37 10.10 5.82 -16.94
C GLN A 37 9.10 6.13 -18.04
N ASN A 38 7.79 6.07 -17.74
CA ASN A 38 6.71 6.09 -18.73
C ASN A 38 5.69 7.23 -18.52
N VAL A 39 5.69 7.93 -17.38
CA VAL A 39 4.65 8.90 -17.00
C VAL A 39 4.48 10.08 -17.98
N GLY A 40 5.53 10.41 -18.75
CA GLY A 40 5.46 11.40 -19.83
C GLY A 40 4.93 10.88 -21.16
N ASN A 41 4.72 9.57 -21.31
CA ASN A 41 4.35 8.92 -22.57
C ASN A 41 2.88 8.46 -22.54
N ALA A 42 2.01 9.19 -23.22
CA ALA A 42 0.58 8.89 -23.27
C ALA A 42 0.26 7.47 -23.81
N ALA A 43 1.09 6.93 -24.73
CA ALA A 43 0.91 5.57 -25.25
C ALA A 43 1.10 4.48 -24.17
N ARG A 44 1.70 4.84 -23.02
CA ARG A 44 1.98 3.94 -21.89
C ARG A 44 1.05 4.21 -20.71
N ASN A 45 0.06 5.11 -20.85
CA ASN A 45 -0.85 5.48 -19.76
C ASN A 45 -1.69 4.31 -19.26
N VAL A 46 -2.14 3.41 -20.14
CA VAL A 46 -2.91 2.22 -19.74
C VAL A 46 -2.08 1.33 -18.80
N GLU A 47 -0.87 0.97 -19.22
CA GLU A 47 0.06 0.17 -18.40
C GLU A 47 0.43 0.89 -17.10
N SER A 48 0.77 2.18 -17.19
CA SER A 48 1.14 3.00 -16.02
C SER A 48 -0.01 3.12 -15.02
N SER A 49 -1.27 3.19 -15.50
CA SER A 49 -2.45 3.25 -14.62
C SER A 49 -2.67 1.94 -13.87
N ALA A 50 -2.42 0.79 -14.51
CA ALA A 50 -2.49 -0.52 -13.87
C ALA A 50 -1.37 -0.68 -12.83
N SER A 51 -0.16 -0.19 -13.11
CA SER A 51 0.92 -0.10 -12.12
C SER A 51 0.54 0.77 -10.92
N ALA A 52 -0.10 1.91 -11.15
CA ALA A 52 -0.58 2.79 -10.08
C ALA A 52 -1.65 2.13 -9.21
N GLU A 53 -2.55 1.32 -9.79
CA GLU A 53 -3.53 0.53 -9.05
C GLU A 53 -2.89 -0.53 -8.16
N LYS A 54 -1.87 -1.24 -8.67
CA LYS A 54 -1.10 -2.21 -7.87
C LYS A 54 -0.40 -1.53 -6.70
N ILE A 55 0.16 -0.33 -6.89
CA ILE A 55 0.76 0.47 -5.82
C ILE A 55 -0.29 0.78 -4.74
N ALA A 56 -1.49 1.23 -5.13
CA ALA A 56 -2.56 1.51 -4.18
C ALA A 56 -2.96 0.26 -3.37
N GLN A 57 -3.09 -0.89 -4.04
CA GLN A 57 -3.39 -2.16 -3.37
C GLN A 57 -2.29 -2.59 -2.41
N ALA A 58 -1.02 -2.47 -2.81
CA ALA A 58 0.12 -2.83 -1.96
C ALA A 58 0.23 -1.93 -0.73
N PHE A 59 -0.05 -0.63 -0.84
CA PHE A 59 -0.13 0.26 0.32
C PHE A 59 -1.26 -0.13 1.27
N LEU A 60 -2.45 -0.45 0.75
CA LEU A 60 -3.58 -0.89 1.58
C LEU A 60 -3.31 -2.23 2.27
N ALA A 61 -2.64 -3.18 1.59
CA ALA A 61 -2.22 -4.44 2.18
C ALA A 61 -1.16 -4.23 3.27
N GLY A 62 -0.14 -3.41 2.99
CA GLY A 62 0.90 -3.05 3.96
C GLY A 62 0.36 -2.32 5.19
N LYS A 63 -0.70 -1.53 5.06
CA LYS A 63 -1.36 -0.83 6.18
C LYS A 63 -1.74 -1.76 7.34
N ALA A 64 -2.11 -3.00 7.05
CA ALA A 64 -2.49 -4.00 8.06
C ALA A 64 -1.28 -4.75 8.67
N GLN A 65 -0.06 -4.38 8.29
CA GLN A 65 1.18 -5.05 8.65
C GLN A 65 2.11 -4.02 9.31
N PRO A 66 2.08 -3.88 10.64
CA PRO A 66 2.94 -2.93 11.33
C PRO A 66 4.42 -3.25 11.08
N PRO A 67 5.27 -2.23 10.88
CA PRO A 67 6.70 -2.43 10.73
C PRO A 67 7.33 -2.79 12.08
N VAL A 68 8.45 -3.52 12.03
CA VAL A 68 9.15 -4.00 13.25
C VAL A 68 9.49 -2.83 14.18
N THR A 69 9.93 -1.71 13.62
CA THR A 69 10.26 -0.50 14.38
C THR A 69 9.11 0.02 15.24
N VAL A 70 7.85 -0.11 14.79
CA VAL A 70 6.67 0.27 15.58
C VAL A 70 6.40 -0.75 16.67
N THR A 71 6.53 -2.05 16.35
CA THR A 71 6.27 -3.13 17.32
C THR A 71 7.31 -3.22 18.44
N GLU A 72 8.51 -2.69 18.22
CA GLU A 72 9.61 -2.67 19.20
C GLU A 72 9.62 -1.40 20.08
N LEU A 73 8.76 -0.42 19.81
CA LEU A 73 8.61 0.75 20.68
C LEU A 73 8.06 0.38 22.06
N PRO A 74 8.32 1.18 23.11
CA PRO A 74 7.62 1.06 24.38
C PRO A 74 6.11 1.08 24.19
N ALA A 75 5.36 0.28 24.96
CA ALA A 75 3.91 0.11 24.79
C ALA A 75 3.11 1.43 24.81
N ALA A 76 3.59 2.43 25.56
CA ALA A 76 3.00 3.77 25.61
C ALA A 76 3.11 4.56 24.30
N GLU A 77 4.09 4.24 23.45
CA GLU A 77 4.39 4.94 22.19
C GLU A 77 3.83 4.21 20.96
N GLN A 78 3.59 2.89 21.07
CA GLN A 78 3.14 2.05 19.95
C GLN A 78 1.83 2.54 19.31
N GLY A 79 0.86 2.99 20.12
CA GLY A 79 -0.46 3.39 19.63
C GLY A 79 -0.41 4.59 18.69
N GLU A 80 0.36 5.62 19.05
CA GLU A 80 0.52 6.81 18.20
C GLU A 80 1.33 6.50 16.95
N ALA A 81 2.42 5.73 17.09
CA ALA A 81 3.26 5.33 15.97
C ALA A 81 2.50 4.46 14.95
N LEU A 82 1.68 3.51 15.41
CA LEU A 82 0.84 2.68 14.55
C LEU A 82 -0.21 3.52 13.81
N LYS A 83 -0.89 4.44 14.51
CA LYS A 83 -1.87 5.32 13.87
C LYS A 83 -1.23 6.19 12.78
N ARG A 84 -0.03 6.71 13.04
CA ARG A 84 0.70 7.51 12.05
C ARG A 84 1.14 6.66 10.85
N TYR A 85 1.65 5.46 11.08
CA TYR A 85 1.98 4.51 10.03
C TYR A 85 0.77 4.21 9.13
N GLU A 86 -0.37 3.88 9.75
CA GLU A 86 -1.60 3.59 9.02
C GLU A 86 -2.09 4.77 8.19
N GLN A 87 -2.01 5.98 8.75
CA GLN A 87 -2.37 7.22 8.05
C GLN A 87 -1.47 7.44 6.83
N LEU A 88 -0.15 7.30 6.99
CA LEU A 88 0.79 7.46 5.88
C LEU A 88 0.51 6.46 4.75
N MET A 89 0.28 5.19 5.10
CA MET A 89 -0.08 4.15 4.12
C MET A 89 -1.39 4.47 3.39
N GLN A 90 -2.39 4.96 4.13
CA GLN A 90 -3.67 5.35 3.55
C GLN A 90 -3.56 6.54 2.60
N ASP A 91 -2.80 7.56 2.98
CA ASP A 91 -2.57 8.77 2.17
C ASP A 91 -1.78 8.43 0.90
N ALA A 92 -0.79 7.54 1.00
CA ALA A 92 -0.03 7.07 -0.15
C ALA A 92 -0.91 6.23 -1.10
N ALA A 93 -1.79 5.39 -0.57
CA ALA A 93 -2.77 4.66 -1.37
C ALA A 93 -3.74 5.60 -2.10
N ASN A 94 -4.17 6.70 -1.46
CA ASN A 94 -5.04 7.69 -2.08
C ASN A 94 -4.33 8.45 -3.20
N LEU A 95 -3.09 8.90 -3.00
CA LEU A 95 -2.29 9.50 -4.08
C LEU A 95 -2.06 8.54 -5.25
N ALA A 96 -1.85 7.25 -4.99
CA ALA A 96 -1.73 6.26 -6.05
C ALA A 96 -3.03 6.10 -6.87
N LYS A 97 -4.21 6.20 -6.23
CA LYS A 97 -5.50 6.24 -6.93
C LYS A 97 -5.66 7.53 -7.76
N GLU A 98 -5.27 8.68 -7.22
CA GLU A 98 -5.26 9.94 -7.97
C GLU A 98 -4.35 9.84 -9.21
N LEU A 99 -3.18 9.21 -9.07
CA LEU A 99 -2.26 8.93 -10.17
C LEU A 99 -2.91 8.04 -11.24
N THR A 100 -3.62 6.98 -10.84
CA THR A 100 -4.40 6.14 -11.76
C THR A 100 -5.40 6.96 -12.57
N VAL A 101 -6.16 7.85 -11.91
CA VAL A 101 -7.14 8.71 -12.57
C VAL A 101 -6.46 9.65 -13.55
N ALA A 102 -5.41 10.36 -13.14
CA ALA A 102 -4.68 11.29 -14.00
C ALA A 102 -4.12 10.60 -15.25
N LEU A 103 -3.55 9.39 -15.11
CA LEU A 103 -3.05 8.60 -16.24
C LEU A 103 -4.17 8.16 -17.18
N ARG A 104 -5.31 7.70 -16.65
CA ARG A 104 -6.48 7.31 -17.47
C ARG A 104 -7.08 8.47 -18.25
N GLU A 105 -7.00 9.67 -17.69
CA GLU A 105 -7.50 10.91 -18.32
C GLU A 105 -6.45 11.60 -19.21
N ASN A 106 -5.28 10.97 -19.43
CA ASN A 106 -4.16 11.54 -20.17
C ASN A 106 -3.64 12.89 -19.63
N ARG A 107 -3.83 13.12 -18.32
CA ARG A 107 -3.30 14.30 -17.60
C ARG A 107 -1.87 14.05 -17.15
N ASN A 108 -0.95 13.87 -18.11
CA ASN A 108 0.42 13.42 -17.83
C ASN A 108 1.25 14.41 -16.97
N GLN A 109 0.97 15.71 -17.07
CA GLN A 109 1.61 16.72 -16.20
C GLN A 109 1.16 16.60 -14.74
N ASP A 110 -0.15 16.38 -14.52
CA ASP A 110 -0.68 16.11 -13.19
C ASP A 110 -0.12 14.79 -12.65
N ALA A 111 -0.07 13.75 -13.49
CA ALA A 111 0.49 12.45 -13.14
C ALA A 111 1.97 12.56 -12.69
N GLN A 112 2.79 13.39 -13.36
CA GLN A 112 4.17 13.66 -12.93
C GLN A 112 4.24 14.31 -11.54
N THR A 113 3.36 15.29 -11.29
CA THR A 113 3.29 15.99 -10.00
C THR A 113 2.85 15.05 -8.88
N ILE A 114 1.82 14.24 -9.13
CA ILE A 114 1.33 13.24 -8.16
C ILE A 114 2.39 12.16 -7.91
N LEU A 115 3.06 11.67 -8.96
CA LEU A 115 4.13 10.69 -8.83
C LEU A 115 5.28 11.20 -7.96
N ALA A 116 5.71 12.45 -8.14
CA ALA A 116 6.76 13.06 -7.32
C ALA A 116 6.36 13.11 -5.83
N ARG A 117 5.12 13.50 -5.53
CA ARG A 117 4.58 13.50 -4.15
C ARG A 117 4.53 12.09 -3.56
N LEU A 118 4.10 11.10 -4.35
CA LEU A 118 4.04 9.71 -3.94
C LEU A 118 5.45 9.13 -3.64
N MET A 119 6.44 9.47 -4.45
CA MET A 119 7.83 9.08 -4.22
C MET A 119 8.40 9.71 -2.93
N GLU A 120 8.10 10.99 -2.66
CA GLU A 120 8.51 11.64 -1.42
C GLU A 120 7.83 11.02 -0.20
N MET A 121 6.52 10.73 -0.28
CA MET A 121 5.81 10.04 0.81
C MET A 121 6.41 8.67 1.12
N ARG A 122 6.78 7.89 0.09
CA ARG A 122 7.48 6.61 0.29
C ARG A 122 8.81 6.83 1.01
N LYS A 123 9.58 7.85 0.63
CA LYS A 123 10.87 8.17 1.27
C LYS A 123 10.68 8.57 2.73
N VAL A 124 9.71 9.42 3.03
CA VAL A 124 9.34 9.79 4.41
C VAL A 124 8.99 8.55 5.22
N GLY A 125 8.10 7.69 4.69
CA GLY A 125 7.71 6.44 5.36
C GLY A 125 8.88 5.50 5.61
N HIS A 126 9.77 5.31 4.63
CA HIS A 126 10.97 4.50 4.82
C HIS A 126 11.93 5.09 5.87
N THR A 127 12.00 6.41 5.97
CA THR A 127 12.87 7.10 6.95
C THR A 127 12.32 6.94 8.36
N GLU A 128 11.01 7.13 8.52
CA GLU A 128 10.32 7.10 9.82
C GLU A 128 10.15 5.67 10.34
N PHE A 129 9.77 4.74 9.48
CA PHE A 129 9.33 3.41 9.91
C PHE A 129 10.26 2.26 9.53
N LYS A 130 11.32 2.50 8.73
CA LYS A 130 12.33 1.50 8.30
C LYS A 130 11.74 0.08 8.17
N PRO A 131 10.89 -0.15 7.15
CA PRO A 131 10.21 -1.44 6.97
C PRO A 131 11.18 -2.60 6.78
#